data_AF-A0A970XEH2-F1
#
_entry.id   AF-A0A970XEH2-F1
#
_cell.length_a   1.000
_cell.length_b   1.000
_cell.length_c   1.000
_cell.angle_alpha   90.00
_cell.angle_beta   90.00
_cell.angle_gamma   90.00
#
_symmetry.space_group_name_H-M   'P 1'
#
loop_
_entity.id
_entity.type
_entity.pdbx_description
1 polymer ?
#
loop_
_entity_poly.entity_id
_entity_poly.type
_entity_poly.pdbx_seq_one_letter_code
_entity_poly.pdbx_strand_id
1 'polypeptide(L)'
;MTPKNDNYATTAETARLLFLKEDQEKLIRKFHLEADDKHLSVRFLDMTYQIERSSGLIRRTEDRITYTDDHTYHTALALYDYLCRSREDRQLSGKWISMLSMGHSFHGSLLEGEDSVFTTAAKSFSGRSGALEAVCRRLGGYKMAVGDVGYILPVFDE
;
A
#
# COMPACT_ATOMS: atom_id res chain seq x y z
N MET A 1 30.17 -1.86 4.56
CA MET A 1 28.88 -1.26 4.17
C MET A 1 28.29 -2.14 3.08
N THR A 2 27.46 -3.12 3.45
CA THR A 2 26.78 -4.01 2.49
C THR A 2 25.65 -3.26 1.78
N PRO A 3 25.39 -3.53 0.49
CA PRO A 3 24.56 -2.66 -0.33
C PRO A 3 23.09 -2.83 0.05
N LYS A 4 22.53 -1.83 0.73
CA LYS A 4 21.10 -1.75 1.10
C LYS A 4 20.16 -1.93 -0.10
N ASN A 5 20.63 -1.57 -1.31
CA ASN A 5 19.89 -1.68 -2.56
C ASN A 5 19.65 -3.13 -3.01
N ASP A 6 20.53 -4.07 -2.65
CA ASP A 6 20.42 -5.46 -3.10
C ASP A 6 19.35 -6.22 -2.29
N ASN A 7 19.23 -5.92 -1.00
CA ASN A 7 18.22 -6.55 -0.14
C ASN A 7 16.78 -6.13 -0.52
N TYR A 8 16.56 -4.84 -0.79
CA TYR A 8 15.24 -4.36 -1.22
C TYR A 8 14.83 -4.95 -2.57
N ALA A 9 15.75 -4.97 -3.55
CA ALA A 9 15.49 -5.57 -4.85
C ALA A 9 15.17 -7.08 -4.72
N THR A 10 15.98 -7.81 -3.94
CA THR A 10 15.77 -9.25 -3.69
C THR A 10 14.43 -9.52 -3.03
N THR A 11 14.03 -8.69 -2.07
CA THR A 11 12.77 -8.84 -1.35
C THR A 11 11.56 -8.55 -2.26
N ALA A 12 11.61 -7.48 -3.06
CA ALA A 12 10.58 -7.17 -4.05
C ALA A 12 10.44 -8.28 -5.09
N GLU A 13 11.58 -8.81 -5.57
CA GLU A 13 11.61 -9.92 -6.52
C GLU A 13 11.02 -11.21 -5.91
N THR A 14 11.33 -11.50 -4.65
CA THR A 14 10.75 -12.64 -3.93
C THR A 14 9.22 -12.52 -3.82
N ALA A 15 8.70 -11.32 -3.54
CA ALA A 15 7.27 -11.06 -3.49
C ALA A 15 6.60 -11.21 -4.88
N ARG A 16 7.26 -10.74 -5.95
CA ARG A 16 6.80 -10.95 -7.33
C ARG A 16 6.75 -12.44 -7.69
N LEU A 17 7.78 -13.20 -7.34
CA LEU A 17 7.83 -14.65 -7.58
C LEU A 17 6.80 -15.42 -6.75
N LEU A 18 6.41 -14.91 -5.58
CA LEU A 18 5.30 -15.47 -4.82
C LEU A 18 3.99 -15.28 -5.58
N PHE A 19 3.69 -14.06 -6.05
CA PHE A 19 2.51 -13.79 -6.86
C PHE A 19 2.39 -14.70 -8.10
N LEU A 20 3.51 -14.96 -8.79
CA LEU A 20 3.51 -15.85 -9.95
C LEU A 20 3.22 -17.33 -9.62
N LYS A 21 3.37 -17.73 -8.36
CA LYS A 21 3.04 -19.09 -7.87
C LYS A 21 1.60 -19.20 -7.34
N GLU A 22 0.95 -18.07 -7.08
CA GLU A 22 -0.44 -18.07 -6.60
C GLU A 22 -1.42 -18.52 -7.68
N ASP A 23 -2.55 -19.07 -7.24
CA ASP A 23 -3.72 -19.24 -8.10
C ASP A 23 -4.33 -17.85 -8.36
N GLN A 24 -3.91 -17.22 -9.45
CA GLN A 24 -4.36 -15.87 -9.83
C GLN A 24 -5.87 -15.80 -10.04
N GLU A 25 -6.52 -16.89 -10.47
CA GLU A 25 -7.98 -16.94 -10.59
C GLU A 25 -8.65 -16.91 -9.22
N LYS A 26 -8.05 -17.57 -8.23
CA LYS A 26 -8.49 -17.44 -6.83
C LYS A 26 -8.30 -16.02 -6.32
N LEU A 27 -7.18 -15.36 -6.63
CA LEU A 27 -6.95 -13.96 -6.24
C LEU A 27 -8.00 -13.03 -6.87
N ILE A 28 -8.29 -13.16 -8.17
CA ILE A 28 -9.34 -12.39 -8.85
C ILE A 28 -10.67 -12.52 -8.12
N ARG A 29 -11.09 -13.76 -7.80
CA ARG A 29 -12.34 -14.01 -7.08
C ARG A 29 -12.33 -13.45 -5.66
N LYS A 30 -11.22 -13.64 -4.95
CA LYS A 30 -11.06 -13.24 -3.54
C LYS A 30 -11.18 -11.73 -3.36
N PHE A 31 -10.61 -10.94 -4.28
CA PHE A 31 -10.56 -9.48 -4.20
C PHE A 31 -11.47 -8.78 -5.21
N HIS A 32 -12.34 -9.52 -5.92
CA HIS A 32 -13.23 -8.98 -6.94
C HIS A 32 -12.49 -8.11 -7.99
N LEU A 33 -11.29 -8.55 -8.40
CA LEU A 33 -10.43 -7.76 -9.29
C LEU A 33 -10.99 -7.70 -10.71
N GLU A 34 -10.85 -6.55 -11.34
CA GLU A 34 -10.96 -6.45 -12.80
C GLU A 34 -9.73 -7.12 -13.43
N ALA A 35 -9.96 -8.05 -14.33
CA ALA A 35 -8.89 -8.83 -14.97
C ALA A 35 -9.23 -9.22 -16.40
N ASP A 36 -8.19 -9.37 -17.21
CA ASP A 36 -8.25 -9.98 -18.53
C ASP A 36 -7.21 -11.12 -18.62
N ASP A 37 -7.00 -11.65 -19.83
CA ASP A 37 -6.04 -12.72 -20.10
C ASP A 37 -4.59 -12.34 -19.77
N LYS A 38 -4.27 -11.05 -19.71
CA LYS A 38 -2.91 -10.51 -19.56
C LYS A 38 -2.68 -9.78 -18.25
N HIS A 39 -3.69 -9.13 -17.68
CA HIS A 39 -3.51 -8.23 -16.54
C HIS A 39 -4.55 -8.43 -15.44
N LEU A 40 -4.12 -8.17 -14.20
CA LEU A 40 -4.99 -7.92 -13.05
C LEU A 40 -4.93 -6.43 -12.72
N SER A 41 -6.06 -5.80 -12.47
CA SER A 41 -6.13 -4.41 -12.02
C SER A 41 -6.42 -4.35 -10.52
N VAL A 42 -5.62 -3.57 -9.80
CA VAL A 42 -5.74 -3.35 -8.36
C VAL A 42 -5.74 -1.85 -8.09
N ARG A 43 -6.72 -1.36 -7.33
CA ARG A 43 -6.74 0.01 -6.85
C ARG A 43 -5.99 0.10 -5.52
N PHE A 44 -5.05 1.04 -5.44
CA PHE A 44 -4.33 1.37 -4.22
C PHE A 44 -4.35 2.88 -4.04
N LEU A 45 -5.09 3.35 -3.03
CA LEU A 45 -5.46 4.75 -2.81
C LEU A 45 -6.10 5.38 -4.05
N ASP A 46 -5.51 6.47 -4.55
CA ASP A 46 -5.97 7.20 -5.73
C ASP A 46 -5.30 6.72 -7.03
N MET A 47 -4.59 5.58 -7.00
CA MET A 47 -3.90 5.02 -8.15
C MET A 47 -4.38 3.62 -8.53
N THR A 48 -4.49 3.38 -9.83
CA THR A 48 -4.82 2.06 -10.38
C THR A 48 -3.54 1.42 -10.88
N TYR A 49 -3.32 0.17 -10.48
CA TYR A 49 -2.15 -0.61 -10.86
C TYR A 49 -2.59 -1.80 -11.71
N GLN A 50 -1.85 -2.08 -12.76
CA GLN A 50 -1.98 -3.30 -13.56
C GLN A 50 -0.77 -4.19 -13.31
N ILE A 51 -1.04 -5.45 -13.01
CA ILE A 51 -0.05 -6.49 -12.82
C ILE A 51 -0.15 -7.44 -14.01
N GLU A 52 0.91 -7.56 -14.80
CA GLU A 52 0.96 -8.55 -15.88
C GLU A 52 0.97 -9.96 -15.28
N ARG A 53 0.06 -10.82 -15.74
CA ARG A 53 -0.20 -12.15 -15.17
C ARG A 53 0.96 -13.13 -15.37
N SER A 54 1.65 -13.03 -16.51
CA SER A 54 2.76 -13.92 -16.88
C SER A 54 4.08 -13.54 -16.18
N SER A 55 4.27 -12.26 -15.88
CA SER A 55 5.56 -11.73 -15.41
C SER A 55 5.50 -11.03 -14.05
N GLY A 56 4.33 -10.65 -13.54
CA GLY A 56 4.25 -9.80 -12.34
C GLY A 56 4.92 -8.44 -12.53
N LEU A 57 4.98 -7.91 -13.75
CA LEU A 57 5.41 -6.53 -13.97
C LEU A 57 4.24 -5.59 -13.66
N ILE A 58 4.54 -4.55 -12.91
CA ILE A 58 3.54 -3.61 -12.39
C ILE A 58 3.64 -2.32 -13.20
N ARG A 59 2.49 -1.85 -13.66
CA ARG A 59 2.30 -0.51 -14.24
C ARG A 59 1.23 0.22 -13.45
N ARG A 60 1.29 1.55 -13.43
CA ARG A 60 0.29 2.38 -12.77
C ARG A 60 -0.30 3.40 -13.74
N THR A 61 -1.49 3.86 -13.42
CA THR A 61 -2.23 4.86 -14.19
C THR A 61 -3.14 5.70 -13.30
N GLU A 62 -3.23 6.99 -13.64
CA GLU A 62 -4.19 7.93 -13.04
C GLU A 62 -5.50 7.99 -13.83
N ASP A 63 -5.44 7.73 -15.13
CA ASP A 63 -6.52 8.00 -16.10
C ASP A 63 -7.03 6.74 -16.83
N ARG A 64 -6.43 5.57 -16.59
CA ARG A 64 -6.65 4.30 -17.32
C ARG A 64 -6.34 4.35 -18.81
N ILE A 65 -5.59 5.36 -19.25
CA ILE A 65 -5.18 5.56 -20.64
C ILE A 65 -3.66 5.47 -20.73
N THR A 66 -2.97 6.21 -19.87
CA THR A 66 -1.51 6.28 -19.84
C THR A 66 -0.99 5.42 -18.71
N TYR A 67 -0.13 4.45 -19.05
CA TYR A 67 0.48 3.53 -18.10
C TYR A 67 1.99 3.76 -18.01
N THR A 68 2.51 3.79 -16.79
CA THR A 68 3.95 3.89 -16.51
C THR A 68 4.38 2.73 -15.63
N ASP A 69 5.54 2.16 -15.91
CA ASP A 69 6.14 1.09 -15.10
C ASP A 69 6.40 1.58 -13.65
N ASP A 70 6.07 0.74 -12.66
CA ASP A 70 6.34 0.98 -11.24
C ASP A 70 6.92 -0.28 -10.60
N HIS A 71 8.24 -0.38 -10.63
CA HIS A 71 8.99 -1.49 -10.03
C HIS A 71 9.58 -1.12 -8.68
N THR A 72 9.01 -0.12 -8.00
CA THR A 72 9.54 0.30 -6.70
C THR A 72 9.29 -0.77 -5.65
N TYR A 73 10.25 -0.91 -4.73
CA TYR A 73 10.13 -1.83 -3.60
C TYR A 73 8.84 -1.64 -2.81
N HIS A 74 8.45 -0.39 -2.57
CA HIS A 74 7.24 -0.07 -1.80
C HIS A 74 5.96 -0.48 -2.52
N THR A 75 5.84 -0.18 -3.81
CA THR A 75 4.69 -0.61 -4.62
C THR A 75 4.62 -2.13 -4.70
N ALA A 76 5.76 -2.80 -4.98
CA ALA A 76 5.80 -4.26 -5.08
C ALA A 76 5.34 -4.93 -3.79
N LEU A 77 5.86 -4.52 -2.62
CA LEU A 77 5.43 -5.11 -1.36
C LEU A 77 3.98 -4.78 -1.00
N ALA A 78 3.54 -3.53 -1.19
CA ALA A 78 2.17 -3.15 -0.89
C ALA A 78 1.15 -4.02 -1.66
N LEU A 79 1.38 -4.22 -2.96
CA LEU A 79 0.48 -5.00 -3.79
C LEU A 79 0.63 -6.51 -3.56
N TYR A 80 1.85 -7.04 -3.55
CA TYR A 80 2.05 -8.49 -3.43
C TYR A 80 1.76 -9.03 -2.05
N ASP A 81 2.09 -8.31 -0.97
CA ASP A 81 1.73 -8.76 0.37
C ASP A 81 0.21 -8.67 0.58
N TYR A 82 -0.45 -7.63 0.08
CA TYR A 82 -1.91 -7.54 0.15
C TYR A 82 -2.58 -8.74 -0.55
N LEU A 83 -2.18 -9.02 -1.80
CA LEU A 83 -2.77 -10.09 -2.59
C LEU A 83 -2.44 -11.49 -2.04
N CYS A 84 -1.16 -11.76 -1.77
CA CYS A 84 -0.65 -13.11 -1.55
C CYS A 84 -0.57 -13.49 -0.06
N ARG A 85 -0.48 -12.52 0.87
CA ARG A 85 -0.31 -12.78 2.31
C ARG A 85 -1.56 -12.55 3.14
N SER A 86 -2.57 -11.86 2.60
CA SER A 86 -3.82 -11.67 3.34
C SER A 86 -4.56 -13.00 3.50
N ARG A 87 -5.28 -13.13 4.62
CA ARG A 87 -6.12 -14.31 4.89
C ARG A 87 -7.28 -14.41 3.90
N GLU A 88 -7.85 -15.60 3.76
CA GLU A 88 -9.06 -15.81 2.93
C GLU A 88 -10.25 -15.02 3.48
N ASP A 89 -10.43 -15.08 4.80
CA ASP A 89 -11.46 -14.40 5.60
C ASP A 89 -11.04 -12.98 6.02
N ARG A 90 -10.22 -12.30 5.22
CA ARG A 90 -9.71 -10.97 5.57
C ARG A 90 -10.89 -10.03 5.86
N GLN A 91 -10.78 -9.32 6.97
CA GLN A 91 -11.70 -8.27 7.38
C GLN A 91 -10.98 -7.34 8.34
N LEU A 92 -11.38 -6.08 8.40
CA LEU A 92 -10.87 -5.16 9.41
C LEU A 92 -11.23 -5.68 10.81
N SER A 93 -10.25 -5.69 11.71
CA SER A 93 -10.46 -6.16 13.09
C SER A 93 -11.37 -5.24 13.92
N GLY A 94 -11.61 -4.02 13.44
CA GLY A 94 -12.29 -2.95 14.17
C GLY A 94 -11.51 -2.43 15.38
N LYS A 95 -10.32 -2.96 15.64
CA LYS A 95 -9.48 -2.61 16.80
C LYS A 95 -8.32 -1.75 16.34
N TRP A 96 -8.29 -0.51 16.81
CA TRP A 96 -7.15 0.37 16.66
C TRP A 96 -6.03 -0.08 17.60
N ILE A 97 -4.83 -0.27 17.04
CA ILE A 97 -3.62 -0.57 17.80
C ILE A 97 -2.55 0.46 17.45
N SER A 98 -1.69 0.81 18.40
CA SER A 98 -0.54 1.67 18.12
C SER A 98 0.57 0.86 17.48
N MET A 99 1.43 1.49 16.68
CA MET A 99 2.62 0.81 16.15
C MET A 99 3.55 0.29 17.26
N LEU A 100 3.59 0.98 18.41
CA LEU A 100 4.34 0.53 19.60
C LEU A 100 3.80 -0.79 20.19
N SER A 101 2.51 -1.08 20.01
CA SER A 101 1.88 -2.31 20.47
C SER A 101 2.11 -3.52 19.55
N MET A 102 2.73 -3.33 18.38
CA MET A 102 3.07 -4.41 17.44
C MET A 102 4.33 -5.20 17.85
N GLY A 103 4.84 -5.02 19.08
CA GLY A 103 5.97 -5.79 19.61
C GLY A 103 7.23 -5.65 18.77
N HIS A 104 7.89 -6.77 18.45
CA HIS A 104 9.12 -6.79 17.66
C HIS A 104 8.92 -6.60 16.14
N SER A 105 7.68 -6.41 15.67
CA SER A 105 7.42 -6.15 14.24
C SER A 105 7.84 -4.75 13.80
N PHE A 106 8.06 -3.82 14.75
CA PHE A 106 8.57 -2.48 14.48
C PHE A 106 9.62 -2.07 15.51
N HIS A 107 10.65 -1.36 15.06
CA HIS A 107 11.59 -0.71 15.98
C HIS A 107 10.96 0.57 16.51
N GLY A 108 10.54 0.57 17.79
CA GLY A 108 9.88 1.73 18.43
C GLY A 108 10.69 3.03 18.34
N SER A 109 12.03 2.94 18.32
CA SER A 109 12.92 4.08 18.12
C SER A 109 12.75 4.79 16.77
N LEU A 110 12.12 4.17 15.77
CA LEU A 110 11.80 4.79 14.49
C LEU A 110 10.59 5.73 14.57
N LEU A 111 9.78 5.62 15.63
CA LEU A 111 8.51 6.32 15.78
C LEU A 111 8.60 7.55 16.68
N GLU A 112 9.71 7.71 17.40
CA GLU A 112 9.89 8.71 18.44
C GLU A 112 11.01 9.70 18.11
N GLY A 113 10.90 10.92 18.66
CA GLY A 113 11.92 11.96 18.55
C GLY A 113 11.90 12.73 17.23
N GLU A 114 12.79 13.72 17.12
CA GLU A 114 12.92 14.56 15.93
C GLU A 114 13.38 13.79 14.69
N ASP A 115 14.00 12.62 14.87
CA ASP A 115 14.46 11.74 13.78
C ASP A 115 13.45 10.63 13.42
N SER A 116 12.20 10.73 13.90
CA SER A 116 11.17 9.74 13.55
C SER A 116 10.98 9.65 12.02
N VAL A 117 10.56 8.47 11.55
CA VAL A 117 10.25 8.23 10.12
C VAL A 117 9.13 9.14 9.59
N PHE A 118 8.34 9.72 10.50
CA PHE A 118 7.26 10.64 10.15
C PHE A 118 7.67 12.11 10.19
N THR A 119 8.81 12.49 10.76
CA THR A 119 9.15 13.90 10.98
C THR A 119 9.14 14.70 9.68
N THR A 120 9.74 14.16 8.62
CA THR A 120 9.77 14.81 7.31
C THR A 120 8.38 15.03 6.75
N ALA A 121 7.52 14.00 6.80
CA ALA A 121 6.14 14.08 6.34
C ALA A 121 5.32 15.06 7.20
N ALA A 122 5.45 14.99 8.53
CA ALA A 122 4.76 15.87 9.46
C ALA A 122 5.09 17.35 9.20
N LYS A 123 6.36 17.67 8.92
CA LYS A 123 6.78 19.03 8.53
C LYS A 123 6.08 19.50 7.25
N SER A 124 5.85 18.62 6.27
CA SER A 124 5.14 18.98 5.04
C SER A 124 3.66 19.32 5.25
N PHE A 125 3.03 18.83 6.33
CA PHE A 125 1.63 19.07 6.66
C PHE A 125 1.40 20.08 7.79
N SER A 126 2.45 20.45 8.55
CA SER A 126 2.35 21.37 9.67
C SER A 126 1.76 22.73 9.26
N GLY A 127 0.74 23.18 10.01
CA GLY A 127 0.01 24.42 9.72
C GLY A 127 -0.89 24.39 8.48
N ARG A 128 -1.02 23.23 7.79
CA ARG A 128 -1.79 23.08 6.55
C ARG A 128 -3.04 22.19 6.73
N SER A 129 -3.67 22.27 7.90
CA SER A 129 -4.82 21.44 8.29
C SER A 129 -5.96 21.45 7.26
N GLY A 130 -6.33 22.62 6.74
CA GLY A 130 -7.38 22.73 5.71
C GLY A 130 -7.02 22.03 4.38
N ALA A 131 -5.74 22.09 3.97
CA ALA A 131 -5.28 21.41 2.77
C ALA A 131 -5.22 19.89 2.96
N LEU A 132 -4.79 19.44 4.14
CA LEU A 132 -4.80 18.03 4.51
C LEU A 132 -6.24 17.48 4.51
N GLU A 133 -7.18 18.20 5.12
CA GLU A 133 -8.61 17.83 5.11
C GLU A 133 -9.17 17.74 3.67
N ALA A 134 -8.84 18.70 2.81
CA ALA A 134 -9.29 18.67 1.40
C ALA A 134 -8.75 17.45 0.64
N VAL A 135 -7.47 17.09 0.84
CA VAL A 135 -6.87 15.90 0.21
C VAL A 135 -7.49 14.62 0.77
N CYS A 136 -7.64 14.47 2.09
CA CYS A 136 -8.26 13.29 2.68
C CYS A 136 -9.69 13.07 2.15
N ARG A 137 -10.49 14.13 2.02
CA ARG A 137 -11.82 14.04 1.41
C ARG A 137 -11.78 13.62 -0.05
N ARG A 138 -10.84 14.16 -0.84
CA ARG A 138 -10.66 13.78 -2.24
C ARG A 138 -10.26 12.31 -2.40
N LEU A 139 -9.51 11.78 -1.45
CA LEU A 139 -9.14 10.35 -1.37
C LEU A 139 -10.28 9.45 -0.84
N GLY A 140 -11.50 9.98 -0.66
CA GLY A 140 -12.63 9.20 -0.13
C GLY A 140 -12.54 8.91 1.37
N GLY A 141 -11.76 9.70 2.10
CA GLY A 141 -11.54 9.50 3.53
C GLY A 141 -12.74 9.84 4.41
N TYR A 142 -12.89 9.08 5.50
CA TYR A 142 -13.89 9.29 6.54
C TYR A 142 -13.34 10.15 7.67
N LYS A 143 -13.96 11.30 7.94
CA LYS A 143 -13.51 12.21 9.00
C LYS A 143 -13.65 11.56 10.38
N MET A 144 -12.62 11.72 11.21
CA MET A 144 -12.62 11.34 12.61
C MET A 144 -12.59 12.59 13.51
N ALA A 145 -13.24 12.50 14.67
CA ALA A 145 -13.25 13.56 15.68
C ALA A 145 -12.03 13.46 16.61
N VAL A 146 -10.82 13.40 16.05
CA VAL A 146 -9.55 13.29 16.79
C VAL A 146 -8.50 14.24 16.22
N GLY A 147 -7.73 14.88 17.11
CA GLY A 147 -6.70 15.86 16.74
C GLY A 147 -7.26 17.07 15.97
N ASP A 148 -6.37 17.86 15.37
CA ASP A 148 -6.75 18.97 14.49
C ASP A 148 -7.37 18.46 13.17
N VAL A 149 -6.85 17.35 12.65
CA VAL A 149 -7.32 16.65 11.44
C VAL A 149 -7.10 15.15 11.62
N GLY A 150 -8.18 14.37 11.57
CA GLY A 150 -8.14 12.91 11.60
C GLY A 150 -9.05 12.32 10.51
N TYR A 151 -8.53 11.34 9.76
CA TYR A 151 -9.26 10.68 8.69
C TYR A 151 -8.89 9.19 8.60
N ILE A 152 -9.85 8.35 8.23
CA ILE A 152 -9.65 6.96 7.83
C ILE A 152 -9.67 6.91 6.30
N LEU A 153 -8.62 6.37 5.68
CA LEU A 153 -8.56 6.20 4.23
C LEU A 153 -8.80 4.74 3.85
N PRO A 154 -9.72 4.45 2.91
CA PRO A 154 -9.76 3.15 2.27
C PRO A 154 -8.55 3.02 1.34
N VAL A 155 -7.60 2.16 1.72
CA VAL A 155 -6.32 2.05 1.03
C VAL A 155 -6.41 1.12 -0.19
N PHE A 156 -7.27 0.11 -0.12
CA PHE A 156 -7.60 -0.80 -1.21
C PHE A 156 -9.11 -0.85 -1.37
N ASP A 157 -9.56 -1.24 -2.57
CA ASP A 157 -10.97 -1.56 -2.79
C ASP A 157 -11.30 -2.90 -2.10
N GLU A 158 -12.46 -2.96 -1.43
CA GLU A 158 -13.00 -4.16 -0.77
C GLU A 158 -14.01 -4.91 -1.66
#